data_AF-A0A3N5VWT5-F1
#
_entry.id   AF-A0A3N5VWT5-F1
#
_cell.length_a   1.000
_cell.length_b   1.000
_cell.length_c   1.000
_cell.angle_alpha   90.00
_cell.angle_beta   90.00
_cell.angle_gamma   90.00
#
_symmetry.space_group_name_H-M   'P 1'
#
loop_
_entity.id
_entity.type
_entity.pdbx_description
1 polymer ?
#
loop_
_entity_poly.entity_id
_entity_poly.type
_entity_poly.pdbx_seq_one_letter_code
_entity_poly.pdbx_strand_id
1 'polypeptide(L)'
;MGWIAKGKYTAPPAWAAALAPGMNLLWHFHPAGKSAYGCYYGGSAHIHTNTNEPTDELRMVILHEYGHHKAPAYGSGSWHGPKFWRTVRRLYAENGLLEYAKTHERYATGRRYLAEAEEVAAT
;
A
#
# COMPACT_ATOMS: atom_id res chain seq x y z
N MET A 1 -19.91 17.41 7.78
CA MET A 1 -18.70 18.00 8.41
C MET A 1 -18.49 17.31 9.76
N GLY A 2 -17.83 16.15 9.76
CA GLY A 2 -17.68 15.29 10.95
C GLY A 2 -16.21 15.15 11.34
N TRP A 3 -15.84 15.82 12.43
CA TRP A 3 -14.79 15.48 13.42
C TRP A 3 -13.74 14.43 13.02
N ILE A 4 -12.68 14.86 12.33
CA ILE A 4 -11.37 14.17 12.37
C ILE A 4 -10.72 14.61 13.68
N ALA A 5 -10.35 13.67 14.56
CA ALA A 5 -9.56 13.99 15.73
C ALA A 5 -8.29 14.75 15.30
N LYS A 6 -8.19 16.04 15.68
CA LYS A 6 -7.04 16.90 15.41
C LYS A 6 -5.84 16.40 16.22
N GLY A 7 -5.12 15.43 15.68
CA GLY A 7 -3.91 14.88 16.27
C GLY A 7 -3.05 14.11 15.26
N LYS A 8 -1.86 14.67 14.98
CA LYS A 8 -0.60 13.97 14.66
C LYS A 8 -0.42 13.31 13.28
N TYR A 9 -1.02 13.83 12.22
CA TYR A 9 -0.50 13.52 10.88
C TYR A 9 0.54 14.57 10.48
N THR A 10 1.74 14.13 10.10
CA THR A 10 2.78 14.97 9.50
C THR A 10 2.84 14.75 8.00
N ALA A 11 3.54 15.64 7.29
CA ALA A 11 3.93 15.37 5.93
C ALA A 11 4.80 14.10 5.85
N PRO A 12 4.71 13.30 4.78
CA PRO A 12 5.58 12.16 4.56
C PRO A 12 7.00 12.63 4.19
N PRO A 13 8.03 11.78 4.37
CA PRO A 13 9.33 11.97 3.72
C PRO A 13 9.19 12.12 2.20
N ALA A 14 10.07 12.90 1.56
CA ALA A 14 10.02 13.15 0.12
C ALA A 14 10.07 11.86 -0.73
N TRP A 15 10.86 10.87 -0.29
CA TRP A 15 10.94 9.57 -0.98
C TRP A 15 9.60 8.82 -0.95
N ALA A 16 8.83 8.94 0.13
CA ALA A 16 7.52 8.29 0.26
C ALA A 16 6.49 8.97 -0.65
N ALA A 17 6.50 10.31 -0.73
CA ALA A 17 5.67 11.05 -1.67
C ALA A 17 5.99 10.71 -3.13
N ALA A 18 7.27 10.48 -3.46
CA ALA A 18 7.70 10.10 -4.81
C ALA A 18 7.21 8.71 -5.25
N LEU A 19 6.96 7.78 -4.31
CA LEU A 19 6.46 6.43 -4.61
C LEU A 19 4.99 6.41 -5.02
N ALA A 20 4.20 7.40 -4.60
CA ALA A 20 2.77 7.45 -4.85
C ALA A 20 2.34 8.80 -5.44
N PRO A 21 2.84 9.16 -6.64
CA PRO A 21 2.62 10.49 -7.20
C PRO A 21 1.13 10.73 -7.45
N GLY A 22 0.64 11.90 -7.02
CA GLY A 22 -0.77 12.30 -7.12
C GLY A 22 -1.67 11.79 -6.01
N MET A 23 -1.16 10.94 -5.09
CA MET A 23 -1.88 10.53 -3.88
C MET A 23 -1.47 11.40 -2.69
N ASN A 24 -2.45 11.88 -1.93
CA ASN A 24 -2.17 12.61 -0.70
C ASN A 24 -1.76 11.62 0.42
N LEU A 25 -0.51 11.65 0.86
CA LEU A 25 -0.02 10.81 1.95
C LEU A 25 -0.03 11.58 3.27
N LEU A 26 -0.61 10.98 4.31
CA LEU A 26 -0.59 11.50 5.68
C LEU A 26 0.23 10.55 6.55
N TRP A 27 1.24 11.07 7.25
CA TRP A 27 2.21 10.27 7.97
C TRP A 27 1.94 10.28 9.48
N HIS A 28 1.84 9.12 10.12
CA HIS A 28 1.54 9.01 11.54
C HIS A 28 2.50 8.05 12.25
N PHE A 29 3.18 8.54 13.29
CA PHE A 29 4.07 7.71 14.10
C PHE A 29 3.31 6.96 15.18
N HIS A 30 3.39 5.63 15.16
CA HIS A 30 2.95 4.78 16.28
C HIS A 30 4.16 4.33 17.12
N PRO A 31 3.94 3.87 18.38
CA PRO A 31 5.01 3.34 19.22
C PRO A 31 5.86 2.26 18.54
N ALA A 32 7.12 2.14 18.96
CA ALA A 32 8.03 1.10 18.50
C ALA A 32 7.45 -0.31 18.73
N GLY A 33 7.85 -1.28 17.90
CA GLY A 33 7.39 -2.67 17.99
C GLY A 33 6.08 -3.02 17.28
N LYS A 34 5.38 -2.02 16.71
CA LYS A 34 4.27 -2.26 15.77
C LYS A 34 4.80 -2.24 14.34
N SER A 35 4.21 -3.07 13.48
CA SER A 35 4.50 -3.03 12.04
C SER A 35 3.82 -1.85 11.36
N ALA A 36 4.42 -1.39 10.27
CA ALA A 36 3.81 -0.37 9.43
C ALA A 36 2.52 -0.90 8.76
N TYR A 37 1.53 -0.01 8.60
CA TYR A 37 0.32 -0.29 7.85
C TYR A 37 -0.24 1.00 7.23
N GLY A 38 -1.10 0.83 6.23
CA GLY A 38 -1.73 1.91 5.49
C GLY A 38 -3.25 1.84 5.58
N CYS A 39 -3.90 2.98 5.38
CA CYS A 39 -5.36 3.07 5.21
C CYS A 39 -5.69 4.12 4.14
N TYR A 40 -6.27 3.69 3.03
CA TYR A 40 -6.73 4.58 1.96
C TYR A 40 -8.15 5.10 2.19
N TYR A 41 -8.32 6.41 2.08
CA TYR A 41 -9.56 7.16 2.21
C TYR A 41 -9.77 8.07 1.00
N GLY A 42 -10.33 7.53 -0.08
CA GLY A 42 -10.96 8.31 -1.16
C GLY A 42 -10.11 9.44 -1.76
N GLY A 43 -8.79 9.22 -1.90
CA GLY A 43 -7.85 10.20 -2.45
C GLY A 43 -6.65 10.47 -1.54
N SER A 44 -6.75 10.11 -0.26
CA SER A 44 -5.64 10.17 0.70
C SER A 44 -5.29 8.79 1.22
N ALA A 45 -4.05 8.55 1.60
CA ALA A 45 -3.65 7.36 2.36
C ALA A 45 -2.94 7.77 3.65
N HIS A 46 -3.34 7.15 4.75
CA HIS A 46 -2.76 7.36 6.06
C HIS A 46 -1.73 6.25 6.30
N ILE A 47 -0.47 6.62 6.43
CA ILE A 47 0.63 5.70 6.65
C ILE A 47 1.00 5.74 8.12
N HIS A 48 0.80 4.61 8.79
CA HIS A 48 1.13 4.41 10.19
C HIS A 48 2.46 3.65 10.26
N THR A 49 3.48 4.25 10.86
CA THR A 49 4.85 3.70 10.89
C THR A 49 5.57 4.08 12.18
N ASN A 50 6.75 3.51 12.43
CA ASN A 50 7.67 3.90 13.50
C ASN A 50 9.00 4.46 12.96
N THR A 51 9.14 4.60 11.64
CA THR A 51 10.39 4.99 10.98
C THR A 51 10.15 5.96 9.82
N ASN A 52 11.16 6.79 9.53
CA ASN A 52 11.26 7.58 8.30
C ASN A 52 12.14 6.93 7.24
N GLU A 53 12.79 5.82 7.59
CA GLU A 53 13.69 5.12 6.70
C GLU A 53 12.90 4.33 5.65
N PRO A 54 13.41 4.25 4.42
CA PRO A 54 12.71 3.60 3.32
C PRO A 54 12.93 2.09 3.37
N THR A 55 12.28 1.41 4.31
CA THR A 55 12.30 -0.05 4.38
C THR A 55 11.42 -0.67 3.29
N ASP A 56 11.76 -1.87 2.83
CA ASP A 56 10.96 -2.55 1.79
C ASP A 56 9.53 -2.81 2.25
N GLU A 57 9.32 -3.15 3.53
CA GLU A 57 7.97 -3.27 4.12
C GLU A 57 7.18 -1.96 3.99
N LEU A 58 7.80 -0.81 4.32
CA LEU A 58 7.11 0.47 4.27
C LEU A 58 6.84 0.92 2.83
N ARG A 59 7.77 0.69 1.90
CA ARG A 59 7.55 0.91 0.47
C ARG A 59 6.37 0.08 -0.04
N MET A 60 6.29 -1.19 0.36
CA MET A 60 5.21 -2.10 0.01
C MET A 60 3.85 -1.62 0.52
N VAL A 61 3.78 -1.12 1.76
CA VAL A 61 2.57 -0.48 2.33
C VAL A 61 2.14 0.71 1.48
N ILE A 62 3.06 1.64 1.19
CA ILE A 62 2.75 2.85 0.40
C ILE A 62 2.21 2.48 -0.98
N LEU A 63 2.86 1.53 -1.66
CA LEU A 63 2.46 1.07 -2.98
C LEU A 63 1.14 0.28 -2.96
N HIS A 64 0.81 -0.41 -1.85
CA HIS A 64 -0.50 -1.03 -1.67
C HIS A 64 -1.62 0.02 -1.61
N GLU A 65 -1.44 1.05 -0.78
CA GLU A 65 -2.39 2.17 -0.70
C GLU A 65 -2.47 2.94 -2.02
N TYR A 66 -1.36 3.05 -2.74
CA TYR A 66 -1.36 3.63 -4.09
C TYR A 66 -2.12 2.77 -5.10
N GLY A 67 -2.10 1.44 -4.92
CA GLY A 67 -2.95 0.52 -5.64
C GLY A 67 -4.42 0.90 -5.52
N HIS A 68 -4.90 1.27 -4.33
CA HIS A 68 -6.28 1.72 -4.11
C HIS A 68 -6.58 3.01 -4.87
N HIS A 69 -5.61 3.93 -4.95
CA HIS A 69 -5.73 5.16 -5.73
C HIS A 69 -5.81 4.90 -7.25
N LYS A 70 -5.08 3.90 -7.76
CA LYS A 70 -5.01 3.59 -9.21
C LYS A 70 -6.11 2.66 -9.70
N ALA A 71 -6.51 1.71 -8.88
CA ALA A 71 -7.50 0.71 -9.20
C ALA A 71 -8.40 0.51 -7.97
N PRO A 72 -9.46 1.32 -7.82
CA PRO A 72 -10.36 1.23 -6.67
C PRO A 72 -10.85 -0.20 -6.46
N ALA A 73 -10.78 -0.67 -5.22
CA ALA A 73 -11.39 -1.94 -4.83
C ALA A 73 -12.92 -1.86 -4.99
N TYR A 74 -13.58 -2.98 -5.29
CA TYR A 74 -15.04 -3.01 -5.40
C TYR A 74 -15.68 -2.90 -4.01
N GLY A 75 -16.64 -2.01 -3.85
CA GLY A 75 -17.43 -1.89 -2.62
C GLY A 75 -16.63 -1.43 -1.40
N SER A 76 -17.32 -1.22 -0.28
CA SER A 76 -16.75 -0.73 0.97
C SER A 76 -15.92 -1.81 1.67
N GLY A 77 -14.63 -1.92 1.35
CA GLY A 77 -13.64 -2.01 2.43
C GLY A 77 -12.73 -3.23 2.60
N SER A 78 -12.77 -4.30 1.80
CA SER A 78 -11.77 -5.39 1.97
C SER A 78 -11.54 -6.34 0.78
N TRP A 79 -12.34 -6.25 -0.29
CA TRP A 79 -12.22 -7.18 -1.41
C TRP A 79 -11.42 -6.57 -2.56
N HIS A 80 -10.14 -6.92 -2.60
CA HIS A 80 -9.24 -6.57 -3.67
C HIS A 80 -9.47 -7.48 -4.89
N GLY A 81 -10.10 -6.94 -5.94
CA GLY A 81 -10.32 -7.69 -7.18
C GLY A 81 -9.04 -7.88 -8.02
N PRO A 82 -9.07 -8.72 -9.07
CA PRO A 82 -7.90 -9.02 -9.90
C PRO A 82 -7.25 -7.78 -10.55
N LYS A 83 -8.03 -6.74 -10.87
CA LYS A 83 -7.50 -5.46 -11.39
C LYS A 83 -6.61 -4.75 -10.38
N PHE A 84 -7.00 -4.73 -9.11
CA PHE A 84 -6.20 -4.15 -8.03
C PHE A 84 -4.88 -4.90 -7.89
N TRP A 85 -4.90 -6.23 -7.80
CA TRP A 85 -3.67 -7.01 -7.61
C TRP A 85 -2.73 -6.95 -8.80
N ARG A 86 -3.23 -6.92 -10.04
CA ARG A 86 -2.38 -6.65 -11.21
C ARG A 86 -1.70 -5.29 -11.13
N THR A 87 -2.41 -4.28 -10.62
CA THR A 87 -1.87 -2.93 -10.44
C THR A 87 -0.80 -2.92 -9.36
N VAL A 88 -1.05 -3.50 -8.19
CA VAL A 88 -0.09 -3.58 -7.09
C VAL A 88 1.14 -4.41 -7.48
N ARG A 89 0.97 -5.55 -8.18
CA ARG A 89 2.09 -6.33 -8.72
C ARG A 89 2.97 -5.50 -9.64
N ARG A 90 2.37 -4.75 -10.56
CA ARG A 90 3.10 -3.87 -11.48
C ARG A 90 3.88 -2.81 -10.70
N LEU A 91 3.25 -2.18 -9.71
CA LEU A 91 3.91 -1.21 -8.83
C LEU A 91 5.11 -1.84 -8.09
N TYR A 92 4.97 -3.04 -7.55
CA TYR A 92 6.08 -3.75 -6.91
C TYR A 92 7.19 -4.10 -7.90
N ALA A 93 6.85 -4.52 -9.12
CA ALA A 93 7.82 -4.81 -10.18
C ALA A 93 8.63 -3.57 -10.57
N GLU A 94 7.95 -2.44 -10.81
CA GLU A 94 8.55 -1.16 -11.17
C GLU A 94 9.48 -0.60 -10.08
N ASN A 95 9.31 -1.06 -8.83
CA ASN A 95 10.12 -0.65 -7.69
C ASN A 95 11.10 -1.74 -7.19
N GLY A 96 11.24 -2.86 -7.91
CA GLY A 96 12.17 -3.94 -7.54
C GLY A 96 11.78 -4.74 -6.29
N LEU A 97 10.50 -4.73 -5.90
CA LEU A 97 9.99 -5.32 -4.64
C LEU A 97 9.26 -6.67 -4.82
N LEU A 98 9.24 -7.25 -6.03
CA LEU A 98 8.51 -8.51 -6.28
C LEU A 98 9.05 -9.70 -5.47
N GLU A 99 10.36 -9.85 -5.37
CA GLU A 99 10.95 -10.97 -4.63
C GLU A 99 10.69 -10.85 -3.12
N TYR A 100 10.74 -9.62 -2.60
CA TYR A 100 10.35 -9.33 -1.22
C TYR A 100 8.87 -9.66 -0.98
N ALA A 101 7.97 -9.21 -1.88
CA ALA A 101 6.54 -9.47 -1.81
C ALA A 101 6.19 -10.97 -1.78
N LYS A 102 6.88 -11.79 -2.58
CA LYS A 102 6.66 -13.24 -2.65
C LYS A 102 7.01 -13.93 -1.34
N THR A 103 7.97 -13.45 -0.57
CA THR A 103 8.49 -14.16 0.61
C THR A 103 7.82 -13.76 1.93
N HIS A 104 6.96 -12.73 1.95
CA HIS A 104 6.34 -12.21 3.16
C HIS A 104 4.83 -12.48 3.23
N GLU A 105 4.41 -13.27 4.25
CA GLU A 105 3.04 -13.77 4.42
C GLU A 105 1.96 -12.67 4.53
N ARG A 106 2.28 -11.51 5.12
CA ARG A 106 1.33 -10.39 5.22
C ARG A 106 0.94 -9.81 3.85
N TYR A 107 1.78 -10.00 2.84
CA TYR A 107 1.51 -9.66 1.44
C TYR A 107 1.20 -10.90 0.61
N ALA A 108 1.05 -12.07 1.24
CA ALA A 108 0.79 -13.33 0.55
C ALA A 108 -0.63 -13.45 -0.04
N THR A 109 -1.55 -12.55 0.30
CA THR A 109 -2.76 -12.37 -0.54
C THR A 109 -2.36 -11.99 -1.96
N GLY A 110 -1.36 -11.11 -2.11
CA GLY A 110 -0.71 -10.84 -3.40
C GLY A 110 -0.04 -12.07 -4.02
N ARG A 111 0.46 -13.03 -3.22
CA ARG A 111 1.01 -14.33 -3.68
C ARG A 111 -0.08 -15.26 -4.23
N ARG A 112 -1.26 -15.28 -3.61
CA ARG A 112 -2.46 -15.99 -4.08
C ARG A 112 -2.99 -15.40 -5.39
N TYR A 113 -3.07 -14.08 -5.48
CA TYR A 113 -3.48 -13.41 -6.72
C TYR A 113 -2.38 -13.35 -7.79
N LEU A 114 -1.10 -13.52 -7.42
CA LEU A 114 0.01 -13.75 -8.34
C LEU A 114 -0.16 -15.11 -9.01
N ALA A 115 -0.47 -16.16 -8.24
CA ALA A 115 -0.79 -17.47 -8.76
C ALA A 115 -2.06 -17.45 -9.63
N GLU A 116 -3.14 -16.80 -9.19
CA GLU A 116 -4.37 -16.67 -9.99
C GLU A 116 -4.16 -15.81 -11.26
N ALA A 117 -3.32 -14.76 -11.21
CA ALA A 117 -3.00 -13.97 -12.40
C ALA A 117 -2.11 -14.72 -13.39
N GLU A 118 -1.21 -15.59 -12.90
CA GLU A 118 -0.42 -16.50 -13.74
C GLU A 118 -1.30 -17.59 -14.36
N GLU A 119 -2.28 -18.13 -13.64
CA GLU A 119 -3.28 -19.08 -14.17
C GLU A 119 -4.19 -18.44 -15.23
N VAL A 120 -4.64 -17.19 -15.03
CA VAL A 120 -5.47 -16.45 -16.00
C VAL A 120 -4.67 -16.02 -17.24
N ALA A 121 -3.36 -15.78 -17.13
CA ALA A 121 -2.52 -15.47 -18.29
C ALA A 121 -2.12 -16.72 -19.09
N ALA A 122 -2.19 -17.90 -18.48
CA ALA A 122 -1.93 -19.19 -19.11
C ALA A 122 -3.17 -19.82 -19.78
N THR A 123 -4.31 -19.12 -19.76
CA THR A 123 -5.57 -19.48 -20.41
C THR A 123 -6.02 -18.43 -21.41
#